data_AF-A0A4Y2MBX7-F1
#
_entry.id   AF-A0A4Y2MBX7-F1
#
_cell.length_a   1.000
_cell.length_b   1.000
_cell.length_c   1.000
_cell.angle_alpha   90.00
_cell.angle_beta   90.00
_cell.angle_gamma   90.00
#
_symmetry.space_group_name_H-M   'P 1'
#
loop_
_entity.id
_entity.type
_entity.pdbx_description
1 polymer ?
#
loop_
_entity_poly.entity_id
_entity_poly.type
_entity_poly.pdbx_seq_one_letter_code
_entity_poly.pdbx_strand_id
1 'polypeptide(L)'
;MDGNFCSDDFLVLSFCLFIISCIWCGVAIHDIYSGQNEPYSSLLSSCSKVAIFFLVALSMLKHRSCGVTTSIALSTFWLTFSLCSIISYRSAFLAYFILKSEDASGVIFSLDMLFYPIIFIQLILSVFTDRKRFSSIEETNIMEEVSFLSYITHLWFMKLILKGRKKLLTVEDFFFSSIYLTAKTVYANFEKHWKYYMLPGKHPDMSLLWALVKAFWPWIVGVVLVDIFCAILLLLPPLLLE
;
A
#
# COMPACT_ATOMS: atom_id res chain seq x y z
N MET A 1 21.09 -9.53 17.97
CA MET A 1 21.35 -10.47 16.86
C MET A 1 20.00 -10.79 16.17
N ASP A 2 19.13 -9.78 16.02
CA ASP A 2 17.68 -10.03 15.96
C ASP A 2 17.04 -9.64 14.61
N GLY A 3 17.86 -9.20 13.64
CA GLY A 3 17.39 -8.75 12.32
C GLY A 3 17.18 -9.87 11.29
N ASN A 4 17.90 -11.00 11.42
CA ASN A 4 17.78 -12.11 10.46
C ASN A 4 16.49 -12.90 10.64
N PHE A 5 16.12 -13.20 11.88
CA PHE A 5 14.96 -14.06 12.17
C PHE A 5 13.66 -13.52 11.57
N CYS A 6 13.40 -12.22 11.75
CA CYS A 6 12.19 -11.57 11.21
C CYS A 6 12.20 -11.48 9.67
N SER A 7 13.37 -11.38 9.04
CA SER A 7 13.49 -11.32 7.58
C SER A 7 13.27 -12.69 6.93
N ASP A 8 13.74 -13.76 7.60
CA ASP A 8 13.60 -15.14 7.13
C ASP A 8 12.13 -15.59 7.22
N ASP A 9 11.44 -15.30 8.33
CA ASP A 9 10.00 -15.60 8.51
C ASP A 9 9.14 -14.93 7.43
N PHE A 10 9.43 -13.65 7.15
CA PHE A 10 8.71 -12.89 6.13
C PHE A 10 8.87 -13.46 4.71
N LEU A 11 10.06 -13.98 4.43
CA LEU A 11 10.38 -14.63 3.16
C LEU A 11 9.63 -15.97 3.07
N VAL A 12 9.68 -16.80 4.12
CA VAL A 12 8.94 -18.07 4.16
C VAL A 12 7.45 -17.87 3.91
N LEU A 13 6.82 -16.90 4.59
CA LEU A 13 5.40 -16.58 4.41
C LEU A 13 5.10 -16.10 2.98
N SER A 14 5.97 -15.28 2.38
CA SER A 14 5.82 -14.84 0.98
C SER A 14 5.91 -16.02 0.00
N PHE A 15 6.82 -16.96 0.23
CA PHE A 15 6.93 -18.19 -0.57
C PHE A 15 5.71 -19.09 -0.40
N CYS A 16 5.17 -19.23 0.81
CA CYS A 16 3.91 -19.95 1.04
C CYS A 16 2.75 -19.33 0.23
N LEU A 17 2.61 -18.00 0.24
CA LEU A 17 1.59 -17.29 -0.54
C LEU A 17 1.78 -17.49 -2.05
N PHE A 18 3.02 -17.50 -2.53
CA PHE A 18 3.32 -17.80 -3.94
C PHE A 18 2.89 -19.22 -4.32
N ILE A 19 3.21 -20.23 -3.48
CA ILE A 19 2.80 -21.62 -3.71
C ILE A 19 1.26 -21.74 -3.74
N ILE A 20 0.57 -21.13 -2.77
CA ILE A 20 -0.90 -21.12 -2.73
C ILE A 20 -1.46 -20.48 -4.00
N SER A 21 -0.89 -19.38 -4.47
CA SER A 21 -1.30 -18.72 -5.72
C SER A 21 -1.06 -19.59 -6.96
N CYS A 22 0.02 -20.37 -7.01
CA CYS A 22 0.29 -21.31 -8.09
C CYS A 22 -0.71 -22.46 -8.09
N ILE A 23 -1.08 -22.98 -6.92
CA ILE A 23 -2.11 -24.03 -6.78
C ILE A 23 -3.46 -23.49 -7.28
N TRP A 24 -3.84 -22.26 -6.90
CA TRP A 24 -5.04 -21.60 -7.41
C TRP A 24 -5.06 -21.46 -8.94
N CYS A 25 -3.94 -21.06 -9.54
CA CYS A 25 -3.81 -20.99 -10.98
C CYS A 25 -3.96 -22.37 -11.64
N GLY A 26 -3.36 -23.41 -11.04
CA GLY A 26 -3.47 -24.78 -11.51
C GLY A 26 -4.90 -25.32 -11.48
N VAL A 27 -5.65 -25.05 -10.40
CA VAL A 27 -7.08 -25.41 -10.28
C VAL A 27 -7.90 -24.65 -11.33
N ALA A 28 -7.69 -23.34 -11.49
CA ALA A 28 -8.39 -22.56 -12.52
C ALA A 28 -8.13 -23.05 -13.94
N ILE A 29 -6.90 -23.50 -14.24
CA ILE A 29 -6.56 -24.11 -15.53
C ILE A 29 -7.27 -25.46 -15.69
N HIS A 30 -7.25 -26.29 -14.65
CA HIS A 30 -7.89 -27.61 -14.66
C HIS A 30 -9.41 -27.52 -14.91
N ASP A 31 -10.09 -26.55 -14.29
CA ASP A 31 -11.54 -26.39 -14.42
C ASP A 31 -11.93 -25.95 -15.85
N ILE A 32 -11.09 -25.14 -16.50
CA ILE A 32 -11.28 -24.73 -17.90
C ILE A 32 -11.07 -25.89 -18.86
N TYR A 33 -10.05 -26.72 -18.61
CA TYR A 33 -9.81 -27.93 -19.40
C TYR A 33 -10.89 -29.00 -19.19
N SER A 34 -11.53 -29.02 -18.01
CA SER A 34 -12.62 -29.95 -17.68
C SER A 34 -13.96 -29.55 -18.32
N GLY A 35 -14.01 -28.45 -19.07
CA GLY A 35 -15.19 -28.02 -19.81
C GLY A 35 -16.29 -27.40 -18.96
N GLN A 36 -16.00 -27.03 -17.70
CA GLN A 36 -16.86 -26.11 -16.98
C GLN A 36 -16.63 -24.70 -17.58
N ASN A 37 -17.70 -24.06 -18.05
CA ASN A 37 -17.65 -22.73 -18.66
C ASN A 37 -17.40 -21.65 -17.59
N GLU A 38 -16.22 -21.69 -16.98
CA GLU A 38 -15.74 -20.66 -16.08
C GLU A 38 -15.41 -19.39 -16.88
N PRO A 39 -15.90 -18.22 -16.47
CA PRO A 39 -15.65 -16.97 -17.18
C PRO A 39 -14.15 -16.63 -17.16
N TYR A 40 -13.62 -16.13 -18.28
CA TYR A 40 -12.21 -15.71 -18.44
C TYR A 40 -11.68 -14.77 -17.35
N SER A 41 -12.57 -14.10 -16.61
CA SER A 41 -12.24 -13.28 -15.44
C SER A 41 -11.57 -14.04 -14.30
N SER A 42 -11.85 -15.34 -14.13
CA SER A 42 -11.24 -16.17 -13.08
C SER A 42 -9.75 -16.43 -13.35
N LEU A 43 -9.37 -16.67 -14.61
CA LEU A 43 -7.97 -16.76 -15.03
C LEU A 43 -7.23 -15.46 -14.84
N LEU A 44 -7.82 -14.34 -15.24
CA LEU A 44 -7.18 -13.04 -15.12
C LEU A 44 -6.87 -12.71 -13.65
N SER A 45 -7.82 -13.01 -12.75
CA SER A 45 -7.63 -12.89 -11.30
C SER A 45 -6.49 -13.78 -10.81
N SER A 46 -6.46 -15.06 -11.17
CA SER A 46 -5.41 -16.00 -10.77
C SER A 46 -4.01 -15.60 -11.28
N CYS A 47 -3.91 -15.19 -12.56
CA CYS A 47 -2.65 -14.70 -13.14
C CYS A 47 -2.18 -13.42 -12.46
N SER A 48 -3.10 -12.51 -12.11
CA SER A 48 -2.76 -11.28 -11.40
C SER A 48 -2.17 -11.57 -10.01
N LYS A 49 -2.75 -12.53 -9.27
CA LYS A 49 -2.23 -12.95 -7.96
C LYS A 49 -0.80 -13.50 -8.08
N VAL A 50 -0.54 -14.36 -9.07
CA VAL A 50 0.81 -14.90 -9.32
C VAL A 50 1.81 -13.78 -9.63
N ALA A 51 1.43 -12.83 -10.50
CA ALA A 51 2.27 -11.70 -10.86
C ALA A 51 2.58 -10.81 -9.64
N ILE A 52 1.58 -10.55 -8.79
CA ILE A 52 1.74 -9.76 -7.56
C ILE A 52 2.73 -10.45 -6.61
N PHE A 53 2.55 -11.74 -6.32
CA PHE A 53 3.45 -12.46 -5.42
C PHE A 53 4.87 -12.62 -5.99
N PHE A 54 4.99 -12.74 -7.31
CA PHE A 54 6.28 -12.71 -7.98
C PHE A 54 6.99 -11.35 -7.82
N LEU A 55 6.28 -10.24 -8.00
CA LEU A 55 6.81 -8.88 -7.77
C LEU A 55 7.22 -8.66 -6.30
N VAL A 56 6.46 -9.21 -5.35
CA VAL A 56 6.80 -9.20 -3.92
C VAL A 56 8.08 -9.99 -3.68
N ALA A 57 8.20 -11.19 -4.23
CA ALA A 57 9.41 -12.01 -4.12
C ALA A 57 10.63 -11.30 -4.71
N LEU A 58 10.51 -10.66 -5.87
CA LEU A 58 11.58 -9.85 -6.48
C LEU A 58 11.97 -8.67 -5.59
N SER A 59 10.96 -7.98 -5.03
CA SER A 59 11.18 -6.85 -4.12
C SER A 59 11.92 -7.31 -2.85
N MET A 60 11.61 -8.49 -2.33
CA MET A 60 12.31 -9.15 -1.22
C MET A 60 13.74 -9.54 -1.54
N LEU A 61 13.97 -10.15 -2.71
CA LEU A 61 15.32 -10.51 -3.16
C LEU A 61 16.20 -9.28 -3.35
N LYS A 62 15.64 -8.20 -3.91
CA LYS A 62 16.33 -6.91 -4.04
C LYS A 62 16.63 -6.29 -2.68
N HIS A 63 15.73 -6.43 -1.70
CA HIS A 63 15.96 -5.99 -0.32
C HIS A 63 17.19 -6.69 0.28
N ARG A 64 17.28 -8.02 0.11
CA ARG A 64 18.42 -8.82 0.56
C ARG A 64 19.73 -8.45 -0.15
N SER A 65 19.68 -8.17 -1.45
CA SER A 65 20.87 -7.86 -2.24
C SER A 65 21.40 -6.45 -2.03
N CYS A 66 20.53 -5.47 -1.76
CA CYS A 66 20.95 -4.07 -1.67
C CYS A 66 21.18 -3.60 -0.22
N GLY A 67 20.74 -4.34 0.81
CA GLY A 67 20.84 -3.89 2.21
C GLY A 67 20.07 -2.60 2.50
N VAL A 68 19.22 -2.15 1.56
CA VAL A 68 18.49 -0.88 1.64
C VAL A 68 17.15 -1.13 2.31
N THR A 69 16.95 -0.44 3.43
CA THR A 69 15.70 -0.37 4.18
C THR A 69 14.64 0.43 3.41
N THR A 70 14.11 -0.11 2.31
CA THR A 70 12.87 0.39 1.68
C THR A 70 11.64 -0.19 2.38
N SER A 71 11.60 -0.10 3.71
CA SER A 71 10.54 -0.70 4.53
C SER A 71 9.17 -0.01 4.34
N ILE A 72 9.17 1.27 3.95
CA ILE A 72 7.96 2.05 3.69
C ILE A 72 7.20 1.51 2.46
N ALA A 73 7.90 1.26 1.34
CA ALA A 73 7.26 0.80 0.11
C ALA A 73 6.59 -0.56 0.30
N LEU A 74 7.28 -1.45 1.01
CA LEU A 74 6.77 -2.78 1.33
C LEU A 74 5.58 -2.74 2.28
N SER A 75 5.66 -1.93 3.34
CA SER A 75 4.57 -1.79 4.29
C SER A 75 3.34 -1.14 3.66
N THR A 76 3.54 -0.20 2.73
CA THR A 76 2.45 0.39 1.93
C THR A 76 1.76 -0.65 1.05
N PHE A 77 2.56 -1.51 0.41
CA PHE A 77 2.04 -2.59 -0.40
C PHE A 77 1.18 -3.55 0.43
N TRP A 78 1.70 -4.07 1.55
CA TRP A 78 0.95 -5.02 2.37
C TRP A 78 -0.30 -4.43 2.99
N LEU A 79 -0.28 -3.15 3.37
CA LEU A 79 -1.46 -2.45 3.87
C LEU A 79 -2.55 -2.36 2.79
N THR A 80 -2.18 -1.89 1.60
CA THR A 80 -3.14 -1.77 0.48
C THR A 80 -3.68 -3.13 0.07
N PHE A 81 -2.81 -4.14 0.00
CA PHE A 81 -3.17 -5.51 -0.36
C PHE A 81 -4.08 -6.15 0.69
N SER A 82 -3.82 -5.91 1.99
CA SER A 82 -4.68 -6.38 3.08
C SER A 82 -6.07 -5.73 3.03
N LEU A 83 -6.16 -4.42 2.79
CA LEU A 83 -7.44 -3.72 2.61
C LEU A 83 -8.25 -4.31 1.45
N CYS A 84 -7.62 -4.55 0.31
CA CYS A 84 -8.27 -5.20 -0.85
C CYS A 84 -8.69 -6.65 -0.54
N SER A 85 -7.87 -7.38 0.22
CA SER A 85 -8.15 -8.75 0.62
C SER A 85 -9.34 -8.84 1.57
N ILE A 86 -9.56 -7.85 2.44
CA ILE A 86 -10.75 -7.81 3.32
C ILE A 86 -12.05 -7.72 2.50
N ILE A 87 -12.05 -6.92 1.43
CA ILE A 87 -13.19 -6.81 0.49
C ILE A 87 -13.45 -8.16 -0.20
N SER A 88 -12.38 -8.79 -0.69
CA SER A 88 -12.45 -10.09 -1.36
C SER A 88 -12.93 -11.19 -0.41
N TYR A 89 -12.44 -11.20 0.84
CA TYR A 89 -12.85 -12.14 1.87
C TYR A 89 -14.34 -12.03 2.18
N ARG A 90 -14.85 -10.80 2.33
CA ARG A 90 -16.28 -10.56 2.55
C ARG A 90 -17.13 -11.07 1.40
N SER A 91 -16.71 -10.80 0.17
CA SER A 91 -17.42 -11.24 -1.04
C SER A 91 -17.45 -12.77 -1.15
N ALA A 92 -16.31 -13.42 -0.89
CA ALA A 92 -16.22 -14.88 -0.84
C ALA A 92 -17.11 -15.45 0.26
N PHE A 93 -16.98 -14.96 1.49
CA PHE A 93 -17.78 -15.42 2.64
C PHE A 93 -19.29 -15.33 2.38
N LEU A 94 -19.75 -14.23 1.78
CA LEU A 94 -21.14 -14.04 1.39
C LEU A 94 -21.59 -15.08 0.36
N ALA A 95 -20.79 -15.31 -0.68
CA ALA A 95 -21.09 -16.29 -1.72
C ALA A 95 -21.21 -17.72 -1.17
N TYR A 96 -20.29 -18.11 -0.27
CA TYR A 96 -20.29 -19.46 0.32
C TYR A 96 -21.42 -19.67 1.33
N PHE A 97 -21.69 -18.68 2.20
CA PHE A 97 -22.60 -18.87 3.34
C PHE A 97 -24.05 -18.50 3.02
N ILE A 98 -24.29 -17.47 2.19
CA ILE A 98 -25.65 -16.98 1.90
C ILE A 98 -26.19 -17.56 0.60
N LEU A 99 -25.39 -17.60 -0.48
CA LEU A 99 -25.86 -18.14 -1.75
C LEU A 99 -25.76 -19.66 -1.86
N LYS A 100 -25.09 -20.33 -0.91
CA LYS A 100 -24.90 -21.79 -0.86
C LYS A 100 -24.59 -22.36 -2.25
N SER A 101 -23.55 -21.82 -2.89
CA SER A 101 -23.11 -22.32 -4.20
C SER A 101 -22.72 -23.79 -4.06
N GLU A 102 -23.42 -24.64 -4.80
CA GLU A 102 -23.32 -26.11 -4.72
C GLU A 102 -22.04 -26.64 -5.39
N ASP A 103 -21.35 -25.80 -6.17
CA ASP A 103 -20.22 -26.17 -7.03
C ASP A 103 -18.83 -25.86 -6.45
N ALA A 104 -18.75 -25.21 -5.29
CA ALA A 104 -17.45 -24.78 -4.80
C ALA A 104 -16.75 -25.91 -4.02
N SER A 105 -15.77 -26.54 -4.68
CA SER A 105 -14.96 -27.61 -4.08
C SER A 105 -14.42 -27.16 -2.71
N GLY A 106 -14.59 -28.00 -1.68
CA GLY A 106 -14.17 -27.68 -0.30
C GLY A 106 -12.68 -27.36 -0.16
N VAL A 107 -11.87 -27.72 -1.17
CA VAL A 107 -10.46 -27.40 -1.31
C VAL A 107 -10.25 -25.90 -1.54
N ILE A 108 -11.02 -25.28 -2.43
CA ILE A 108 -10.92 -23.84 -2.75
C ILE A 108 -11.27 -23.01 -1.51
N PHE A 109 -12.36 -23.36 -0.82
CA PHE A 109 -12.75 -22.72 0.44
C PHE A 109 -11.67 -22.82 1.52
N SER A 110 -11.06 -24.00 1.66
CA SER A 110 -9.97 -24.21 2.63
C SER A 110 -8.73 -23.38 2.31
N LEU A 111 -8.38 -23.27 1.02
CA LEU A 111 -7.26 -22.45 0.56
C LEU A 111 -7.52 -20.96 0.81
N ASP A 112 -8.73 -20.48 0.54
CA ASP A 112 -9.12 -19.10 0.83
C ASP A 112 -9.02 -18.81 2.34
N MET A 113 -9.57 -19.70 3.17
CA MET A 113 -9.56 -19.52 4.62
C MET A 113 -8.15 -19.51 5.23
N LEU A 114 -7.18 -20.19 4.59
CA LEU A 114 -5.77 -20.15 4.98
C LEU A 114 -5.04 -18.92 4.43
N PHE A 115 -5.41 -18.44 3.24
CA PHE A 115 -4.72 -17.35 2.54
C PHE A 115 -4.88 -15.99 3.25
N TYR A 116 -6.10 -15.63 3.66
CA TYR A 116 -6.38 -14.36 4.33
C TYR A 116 -5.61 -14.13 5.66
N PRO A 117 -5.55 -15.09 6.61
CA PRO A 117 -4.79 -14.89 7.84
C PRO A 117 -3.29 -14.77 7.58
N ILE A 118 -2.73 -15.46 6.58
CA ILE A 118 -1.31 -15.31 6.22
C ILE A 118 -1.02 -13.88 5.76
N ILE A 119 -1.90 -13.26 4.96
CA ILE A 119 -1.76 -11.85 4.56
C ILE A 119 -1.79 -10.92 5.76
N PHE A 120 -2.67 -11.18 6.73
CA PHE A 120 -2.76 -10.36 7.94
C PHE A 120 -1.53 -10.49 8.83
N ILE A 121 -0.99 -11.70 8.99
CA ILE A 121 0.29 -11.94 9.67
C ILE A 121 1.41 -11.19 8.95
N GLN A 122 1.44 -11.23 7.62
CA GLN A 122 2.43 -10.52 6.82
C GLN A 122 2.36 -9.00 6.99
N LEU A 123 1.15 -8.44 7.08
CA LEU A 123 0.94 -7.02 7.38
C LEU A 123 1.53 -6.66 8.75
N ILE A 124 1.21 -7.47 9.77
CA ILE A 124 1.71 -7.28 11.13
C ILE A 124 3.23 -7.32 11.14
N LEU A 125 3.84 -8.35 10.53
CA LEU A 125 5.30 -8.46 10.44
C LEU A 125 5.89 -7.24 9.72
N SER A 126 5.33 -6.83 8.58
CA SER A 126 5.82 -5.66 7.83
C SER A 126 5.87 -4.39 8.69
N VAL A 127 4.85 -4.19 9.53
CA VAL A 127 4.76 -3.06 10.45
C VAL A 127 5.82 -3.13 11.56
N PHE A 128 6.09 -4.32 12.10
CA PHE A 128 7.12 -4.52 13.11
C PHE A 128 8.54 -4.45 12.55
N THR A 129 8.77 -4.90 11.32
CA THR A 129 10.06 -4.81 10.64
C THR A 129 10.43 -3.37 10.29
N ASP A 130 9.44 -2.49 10.03
CA ASP A 130 9.67 -1.03 9.84
C ASP A 130 9.99 -0.28 11.14
N ARG A 131 10.05 -0.99 12.28
CA ARG A 131 10.60 -0.46 13.51
C ARG A 131 12.13 -0.38 13.40
N LYS A 132 12.63 0.51 12.52
CA LYS A 132 14.03 0.95 12.59
C LYS A 132 14.32 1.33 14.03
N ARG A 133 15.40 0.72 14.53
CA ARG A 133 15.99 0.86 15.86
C ARG A 133 15.64 2.21 16.49
N PHE A 134 14.59 2.23 17.32
CA PHE A 134 14.19 3.39 18.14
C PHE A 134 15.31 3.92 19.06
N SER A 135 16.48 3.28 19.08
CA SER A 135 17.61 3.62 19.94
C SER A 135 18.63 4.57 19.30
N SER A 136 18.47 5.00 18.04
CA SER A 136 19.40 5.95 17.39
C SER A 136 18.67 7.09 16.67
N ILE A 137 17.47 7.44 17.13
CA ILE A 137 16.84 8.70 16.71
C ILE A 137 17.56 9.79 17.50
N GLU A 138 18.69 10.21 16.95
CA GLU A 138 19.25 11.52 17.21
C GLU A 138 18.13 12.54 16.94
N GLU A 139 18.02 13.50 17.84
CA GLU A 139 16.86 14.31 18.18
C GLU A 139 16.49 15.34 17.08
N THR A 140 16.43 14.90 15.82
CA THR A 140 16.03 15.71 14.68
C THR A 140 14.62 15.30 14.26
N ASN A 141 13.67 16.22 14.43
CA ASN A 141 12.24 16.01 14.20
C ASN A 141 11.88 15.92 12.70
N ILE A 142 12.57 15.07 11.93
CA ILE A 142 12.35 14.96 10.49
C ILE A 142 11.20 13.98 10.22
N MET A 143 10.13 14.47 9.57
CA MET A 143 8.94 13.68 9.20
C MET A 143 9.26 12.44 8.36
N GLU A 144 10.35 12.49 7.59
CA GLU A 144 10.79 11.43 6.68
C GLU A 144 11.44 10.25 7.42
N GLU A 145 11.76 10.39 8.71
CA GLU A 145 12.28 9.30 9.54
C GLU A 145 11.21 8.58 10.38
N VAL A 146 9.96 9.02 10.27
CA VAL A 146 8.83 8.40 10.97
C VAL A 146 8.48 7.08 10.29
N SER A 147 8.30 6.01 11.08
CA SER A 147 7.87 4.71 10.56
C SER A 147 6.53 4.82 9.81
N PHE A 148 6.34 4.00 8.78
CA PHE A 148 5.16 4.05 7.92
C PHE A 148 3.85 3.95 8.71
N LEU A 149 3.79 3.05 9.70
CA LEU A 149 2.63 2.94 10.58
C LEU A 149 2.37 4.25 11.31
N SER A 150 3.40 4.84 11.93
CA SER A 150 3.26 6.09 12.66
C SER A 150 2.83 7.23 11.76
N TYR A 151 3.29 7.24 10.50
CA TYR A 151 2.87 8.19 9.47
C TYR A 151 1.37 8.07 9.15
N ILE A 152 0.87 6.87 8.85
CA ILE A 152 -0.56 6.63 8.54
C ILE A 152 -1.46 6.85 9.73
N THR A 153 -1.12 6.31 10.89
CA THR A 153 -1.95 6.41 12.09
C THR A 153 -1.81 7.77 12.77
N HIS A 154 -1.06 8.71 12.16
CA HIS A 154 -0.77 10.03 12.71
C HIS A 154 -0.22 9.98 14.15
N LEU A 155 0.44 8.88 14.54
CA LEU A 155 0.96 8.71 15.91
C LEU A 155 2.10 9.70 16.19
N TRP A 156 2.83 10.13 15.16
CA TRP A 156 3.81 11.20 15.27
C TRP A 156 3.16 12.51 15.73
N PHE A 157 1.95 12.82 15.23
CA PHE A 157 1.20 14.01 15.60
C PHE A 157 0.60 13.88 17.00
N MET A 158 0.15 12.68 17.39
CA MET A 158 -0.32 12.41 18.75
C MET A 158 0.76 12.68 19.81
N LYS A 159 2.05 12.43 19.51
CA LYS A 159 3.15 12.81 20.40
C LYS A 159 3.23 14.33 20.61
N LEU A 160 2.98 15.12 19.57
CA LEU A 160 2.94 16.58 19.66
C LEU A 160 1.76 17.07 20.48
N ILE A 161 0.57 16.48 20.29
CA ILE A 161 -0.60 16.79 21.11
C ILE A 161 -0.30 16.53 22.59
N LEU A 162 0.30 15.38 22.91
CA LEU A 162 0.68 15.03 24.28
C LEU A 162 1.74 15.98 24.87
N LYS A 163 2.69 16.44 24.06
CA LYS A 163 3.70 17.45 24.46
C LYS A 163 3.05 18.81 24.71
N GLY A 164 2.11 19.21 23.85
CA GLY A 164 1.30 20.43 23.98
C GLY A 164 0.46 20.46 25.26
N ARG A 165 0.02 19.28 25.76
CA ARG A 165 -0.66 19.19 27.07
C ARG A 165 0.25 19.51 28.26
N LYS A 166 1.56 19.28 28.13
CA LYS A 166 2.53 19.49 29.23
C LYS A 166 3.24 20.84 29.15
N LYS A 167 3.44 21.38 27.94
CA LYS A 167 4.17 22.62 27.67
C LYS A 167 3.51 23.36 26.50
N LEU A 168 3.45 24.69 26.58
CA LEU A 168 3.14 25.53 25.42
C LEU A 168 4.19 25.30 24.32
N LEU A 169 3.72 24.84 23.16
CA LEU A 169 4.58 24.54 22.01
C LEU A 169 5.21 25.83 21.48
N THR A 170 6.54 25.86 21.38
CA THR A 170 7.28 26.94 20.73
C THR A 170 7.57 26.60 19.27
N VAL A 171 7.93 27.58 18.44
CA VAL A 171 8.24 27.36 17.01
C VAL A 171 9.36 26.34 16.82
N GLU A 172 10.29 26.26 17.76
CA GLU A 172 11.37 25.26 17.82
C GLU A 172 10.84 23.82 17.98
N ASP A 173 9.70 23.64 18.64
CA ASP A 173 9.05 22.34 18.81
C ASP A 173 8.31 21.88 17.52
N PHE A 174 8.14 22.77 16.54
CA PHE A 174 7.45 22.53 15.26
C PHE A 174 8.39 22.20 14.09
N PHE A 175 9.65 21.84 14.34
CA PHE A 175 10.63 21.52 13.29
C PHE A 175 10.36 20.22 12.51
N PHE A 176 9.11 19.95 12.15
CA PHE A 176 8.68 18.93 11.20
C PHE A 176 8.69 19.51 9.77
N SER A 177 9.84 19.98 9.31
CA SER A 177 9.98 20.42 7.93
C SER A 177 10.25 19.20 7.05
N SER A 178 9.23 18.67 6.36
CA SER A 178 9.51 17.77 5.25
C SER A 178 10.27 18.55 4.18
N ILE A 179 11.36 17.98 3.70
CA ILE A 179 12.23 18.59 2.68
C ILE A 179 11.42 18.85 1.40
N TYR A 180 10.42 18.00 1.13
CA TYR A 180 9.53 18.07 -0.02
C TYR A 180 8.44 19.15 0.10
N LEU A 181 7.94 19.42 1.30
CA LEU A 181 6.91 20.46 1.55
C LEU A 181 7.52 21.83 1.90
N THR A 182 8.85 21.92 1.96
CA THR A 182 9.51 23.21 2.22
C THR A 182 9.20 24.18 1.09
N ALA A 183 8.75 25.40 1.43
CA ALA A 183 8.37 26.42 0.46
C ALA A 183 9.45 26.66 -0.60
N LYS A 184 10.73 26.56 -0.23
CA LYS A 184 11.88 26.62 -1.14
C LYS A 184 11.85 25.55 -2.23
N THR A 185 11.62 24.29 -1.87
CA THR A 185 11.56 23.15 -2.80
C THR A 185 10.33 23.25 -3.69
N VAL A 186 9.18 23.57 -3.10
CA VAL A 186 7.92 23.75 -3.80
C VAL A 186 8.01 24.89 -4.83
N TYR A 187 8.57 26.03 -4.41
CA TYR A 187 8.80 27.17 -5.27
C TYR A 187 9.78 26.86 -6.40
N ALA A 188 10.90 26.18 -6.12
CA ALA A 188 11.87 25.80 -7.15
C ALA A 188 11.26 24.88 -8.23
N ASN A 189 10.41 23.92 -7.82
CA ASN A 189 9.69 23.07 -8.76
C ASN A 189 8.69 23.85 -9.61
N PHE A 190 7.93 24.77 -9.00
CA PHE A 190 7.01 25.64 -9.74
C PHE A 190 7.78 26.56 -10.71
N GLU A 191 8.84 27.21 -10.24
CA GLU A 191 9.66 28.15 -11.03
C GLU A 191 10.26 27.47 -12.27
N LYS A 192 10.72 26.22 -12.14
CA LYS A 192 11.22 25.42 -13.27
C LYS A 192 10.17 25.25 -14.37
N HIS A 193 8.93 24.93 -14.00
CA HIS A 193 7.84 24.76 -14.97
C HIS A 193 7.40 26.12 -15.52
N TRP A 194 7.32 27.15 -14.68
CA TRP A 194 6.97 28.52 -15.08
C TRP A 194 7.94 29.07 -16.13
N LYS A 195 9.26 28.97 -15.89
CA LYS A 195 10.29 29.42 -16.84
C LYS A 195 10.23 28.69 -18.18
N TYR A 196 9.92 27.39 -18.17
CA TYR A 196 9.77 26.61 -19.40
C TYR A 196 8.61 27.14 -20.28
N TYR A 197 7.51 27.57 -19.66
CA TYR A 197 6.32 28.04 -20.37
C TYR A 197 6.34 29.53 -20.72
N MET A 198 7.18 30.32 -20.05
CA MET A 198 7.38 31.74 -20.33
C MET A 198 8.39 32.02 -21.47
N LEU A 199 8.99 30.97 -22.06
CA LEU A 199 9.92 31.13 -23.18
C LEU A 199 9.19 31.74 -24.41
N PRO A 200 9.72 32.85 -24.97
CA PRO A 200 9.05 33.57 -26.04
C PRO A 200 8.88 32.67 -27.28
N GLY A 201 7.66 32.57 -27.78
CA GLY A 201 7.33 31.88 -29.04
C GLY A 201 6.67 30.50 -28.91
N LYS A 202 6.44 29.95 -27.70
CA LYS A 202 5.89 28.59 -27.54
C LYS A 202 4.42 28.52 -27.10
N HIS A 203 3.97 29.40 -26.20
CA HIS A 203 2.60 29.40 -25.68
C HIS A 203 2.12 30.83 -25.33
N PRO A 204 1.44 31.54 -26.25
CA PRO A 204 1.10 32.96 -26.07
C PRO A 204 0.08 33.25 -24.96
N ASP A 205 -0.76 32.29 -24.58
CA ASP A 205 -1.91 32.54 -23.68
C ASP A 205 -1.95 31.66 -22.43
N MET A 206 -0.82 31.07 -22.01
CA MET A 206 -0.88 30.08 -20.95
C MET A 206 -1.06 30.73 -19.57
N SER A 207 -2.27 30.54 -19.03
CA SER A 207 -2.65 30.94 -17.68
C SER A 207 -1.70 30.36 -16.62
N LEU A 208 -1.37 31.18 -15.61
CA LEU A 208 -0.61 30.77 -14.41
C LEU A 208 -1.18 29.52 -13.74
N LEU A 209 -2.50 29.36 -13.81
CA LEU A 209 -3.21 28.20 -13.28
C LEU A 209 -2.75 26.89 -13.94
N TRP A 210 -2.45 26.93 -15.24
CA TRP A 210 -2.00 25.74 -15.97
C TRP A 210 -0.59 25.31 -15.55
N ALA A 211 0.32 26.25 -15.33
CA ALA A 211 1.65 25.96 -14.81
C ALA A 211 1.60 25.41 -13.38
N LEU A 212 0.68 25.92 -12.56
CA LEU A 212 0.44 25.43 -11.20
C LEU A 212 -0.09 23.99 -11.21
N VAL A 213 -1.15 23.72 -11.98
CA VAL A 213 -1.72 22.37 -12.12
C VAL A 213 -0.68 21.38 -12.61
N LYS A 214 0.16 21.79 -13.57
CA LYS A 214 1.23 20.92 -14.09
C LYS A 214 2.39 20.73 -13.11
N ALA A 215 2.64 21.66 -12.20
CA ALA A 215 3.65 21.46 -11.16
C ALA A 215 3.18 20.46 -10.08
N PHE A 216 1.89 20.45 -9.75
CA PHE A 216 1.33 19.65 -8.66
C PHE A 216 0.49 18.45 -9.09
N TRP A 217 0.41 18.16 -10.40
CA TRP A 217 -0.45 17.10 -10.94
C TRP A 217 -0.29 15.72 -10.26
N PRO A 218 0.91 15.23 -9.89
CA PRO A 218 1.02 13.89 -9.29
C PRO A 218 0.39 13.86 -7.90
N TRP A 219 0.51 14.95 -7.14
CA TRP A 219 -0.08 15.08 -5.81
C TRP A 219 -1.60 15.17 -5.89
N ILE A 220 -2.13 15.99 -6.81
CA ILE A 220 -3.57 16.13 -7.04
C ILE A 220 -4.18 14.78 -7.45
N VAL A 221 -3.55 14.10 -8.42
CA VAL A 221 -4.00 12.78 -8.88
C VAL A 221 -3.95 11.76 -7.73
N GLY A 222 -2.88 11.77 -6.93
CA GLY A 222 -2.78 10.91 -5.75
C GLY A 222 -3.91 11.11 -4.75
N VAL A 223 -4.24 12.36 -4.41
CA VAL A 223 -5.34 12.69 -3.49
C VAL A 223 -6.69 12.22 -4.05
N VAL A 224 -6.96 12.51 -5.33
CA VAL A 224 -8.22 12.12 -5.98
C VAL A 224 -8.37 10.60 -6.03
N LEU A 225 -7.30 9.86 -6.33
CA LEU A 225 -7.33 8.39 -6.34
C LEU A 225 -7.61 7.81 -4.96
N VAL A 226 -6.99 8.35 -3.92
CA VAL A 226 -7.23 7.93 -2.53
C VAL A 226 -8.67 8.24 -2.13
N ASP A 227 -9.20 9.40 -2.49
CA ASP A 227 -10.57 9.80 -2.17
C ASP A 227 -11.59 8.90 -2.87
N ILE A 228 -11.40 8.61 -4.16
CA ILE A 228 -12.23 7.64 -4.90
C ILE A 228 -12.17 6.25 -4.25
N PHE A 229 -10.98 5.79 -3.87
CA PHE A 229 -10.82 4.50 -3.20
C PHE A 229 -11.55 4.45 -1.85
N CYS A 230 -11.44 5.50 -1.03
CA CYS A 230 -12.16 5.63 0.23
C CYS A 230 -13.67 5.71 0.02
N ALA A 231 -14.13 6.43 -0.99
CA ALA A 231 -15.55 6.51 -1.35
C ALA A 231 -16.10 5.13 -1.75
N ILE A 232 -15.37 4.37 -2.57
CA ILE A 232 -15.73 2.99 -2.94
C ILE A 232 -15.81 2.10 -1.69
N LEU A 233 -14.83 2.19 -0.79
CA LEU A 233 -14.84 1.47 0.48
C LEU A 233 -16.04 1.82 1.37
N LEU A 234 -16.46 3.09 1.40
CA LEU A 234 -17.61 3.56 2.18
C LEU A 234 -18.96 3.24 1.53
N LEU A 235 -18.98 3.05 0.22
CA LEU A 235 -20.16 2.63 -0.55
C LEU A 235 -20.38 1.10 -0.48
N LEU A 236 -19.36 0.34 -0.10
CA LEU A 236 -19.45 -1.12 0.03
C LEU A 236 -20.44 -1.59 1.12
N PRO A 237 -20.43 -1.03 2.34
CA PRO A 237 -21.38 -1.41 3.40
C PRO A 237 -22.87 -1.27 3.03
N PRO A 238 -23.33 -0.15 2.43
CA PRO A 238 -24.75 -0.02 2.07
C PRO A 238 -25.16 -0.93 0.89
N LEU A 239 -24.29 -1.14 -0.10
CA LEU A 239 -24.59 -2.02 -1.24
C LEU A 239 -24.71 -3.51 -0.84
N LEU A 240 -24.19 -3.87 0.33
CA LEU A 240 -24.21 -5.23 0.87
C LEU A 240 -25.38 -5.47 1.85
N LEU A 241 -26.13 -4.42 2.22
CA LEU A 241 -27.28 -4.51 3.12
C LEU A 241 -28.63 -4.60 2.39
N GLU A 242 -28.63 -4.42 1.07
CA GLU A 242 -29.76 -4.67 0.16
C GLU A 242 -29.65 -6.06 -0.47
#